data_AF-A0A519BN88-F1
#
_entry.id   AF-A0A519BN88-F1
#
_cell.length_a   1.000
_cell.length_b   1.000
_cell.length_c   1.000
_cell.angle_alpha   90.00
_cell.angle_beta   90.00
_cell.angle_gamma   90.00
#
_symmetry.space_group_name_H-M   'P 1'
#
loop_
_entity.id
_entity.type
_entity.pdbx_description
1 polymer ?
#
loop_
_entity_poly.entity_id
_entity_poly.type
_entity_poly.pdbx_seq_one_letter_code
_entity_poly.pdbx_strand_id
1 'polypeptide(L)'
;MTKTNADINIVATDTTNITDTTNITDTTNITDTTNTKDTSINIINETDKDKGKGKTNKPSLSIVLPAFNEEKRIKYTISKLRSFLKLKKFNYEIIVVDDGSTDNTINVLKDISNSDLRIITITRSGKGAAVKTGMLAANYEYIFFMDSDLSTDEQEILKFINIFKNEKDVEIIIGSRYLPEKLTVIQPPFRNMVGKTFSFLKSQLLGLNYCDSQCGFKAFRKETAQKIFSKVTINGFSFDVEVLYIAELNKIKVKEVGVEWRHKPGGHVNIMIDSVPMILDLFKIYLKKNYYLDQ
;
A
#
# COMPACT_ATOMS: atom_id res chain seq x y z
N MET A 1 16.57 -31.48 -5.51
CA MET A 1 17.27 -30.74 -4.44
C MET A 1 18.13 -29.67 -5.10
N THR A 2 17.68 -28.42 -5.09
CA THR A 2 18.52 -27.23 -5.33
C THR A 2 17.69 -26.03 -4.88
N LYS A 3 17.98 -25.55 -3.67
CA LYS A 3 17.42 -24.31 -3.12
C LYS A 3 18.23 -23.15 -3.69
N THR A 4 17.59 -22.23 -4.40
CA THR A 4 18.21 -20.96 -4.79
C THR A 4 17.75 -19.91 -3.80
N ASN A 5 18.66 -19.50 -2.90
CA ASN A 5 18.44 -18.37 -2.01
C ASN A 5 18.50 -17.08 -2.83
N ALA A 6 17.52 -16.21 -2.65
CA ALA A 6 17.55 -14.84 -3.16
C ALA A 6 18.29 -13.97 -2.13
N ASP A 7 19.37 -13.34 -2.57
CA ASP A 7 20.14 -12.39 -1.76
C ASP A 7 19.35 -11.10 -1.57
N ILE A 8 18.99 -10.81 -0.31
CA ILE A 8 18.34 -9.57 0.11
C ILE A 8 19.46 -8.62 0.57
N ASN A 9 19.79 -7.62 -0.25
CA ASN A 9 20.71 -6.56 0.16
C ASN A 9 19.96 -5.45 0.91
N ILE A 10 20.13 -5.40 2.23
CA ILE A 10 19.69 -4.28 3.08
C ILE A 10 20.91 -3.38 3.31
N VAL A 11 20.84 -2.13 2.86
CA VAL A 11 21.87 -1.12 3.14
C VAL A 11 21.52 -0.43 4.45
N ALA A 12 22.32 -0.67 5.50
CA ALA A 12 22.26 0.06 6.77
C ALA A 12 23.30 1.21 6.74
N THR A 13 22.95 2.38 7.26
CA THR A 13 23.87 3.52 7.41
C THR A 13 24.06 3.83 8.89
N ASP A 14 25.32 3.73 9.32
CA ASP A 14 25.84 4.05 10.65
C ASP A 14 25.66 5.53 11.03
N THR A 15 25.30 5.76 12.29
CA THR A 15 25.39 7.07 12.95
C THR A 15 26.65 7.12 13.81
N THR A 16 27.56 8.02 13.47
CA THR A 16 28.76 8.35 14.22
C THR A 16 28.45 9.25 15.43
N ASN A 17 28.97 8.86 16.58
CA ASN A 17 28.99 9.64 17.83
C ASN A 17 29.96 10.82 17.72
N ILE A 18 29.56 11.99 18.21
CA ILE A 18 30.44 13.10 18.56
C ILE A 18 30.38 13.27 20.08
N THR A 19 31.55 13.26 20.70
CA THR A 19 31.81 13.52 22.13
C THR A 19 32.52 14.86 22.23
N ASP A 20 32.13 15.69 23.20
CA ASP A 20 32.92 16.76 23.83
C ASP A 20 32.17 17.17 25.12
N THR A 21 32.67 16.91 26.33
CA THR A 21 33.60 17.71 27.17
C THR A 21 33.11 19.17 27.33
N THR A 22 32.93 19.82 28.50
CA THR A 22 33.55 19.77 29.84
C THR A 22 32.70 20.58 30.85
N ASN A 23 32.84 20.23 32.14
CA ASN A 23 32.85 21.03 33.38
C ASN A 23 31.70 22.02 33.72
N ILE A 24 31.16 21.90 34.94
CA ILE A 24 31.44 22.80 36.08
C ILE A 24 30.74 22.24 37.35
N THR A 25 31.50 22.25 38.43
CA THR A 25 31.18 21.94 39.83
C THR A 25 30.13 22.89 40.42
N ASP A 26 29.29 22.41 41.34
CA ASP A 26 29.20 23.00 42.69
C ASP A 26 28.26 22.21 43.61
N THR A 27 28.84 21.82 44.74
CA THR A 27 28.22 21.21 45.93
C THR A 27 27.80 22.29 46.91
N THR A 28 26.59 22.22 47.46
CA THR A 28 26.32 22.60 48.87
C THR A 28 25.11 21.83 49.41
N ASN A 29 25.37 20.95 50.38
CA ASN A 29 24.40 20.45 51.36
C ASN A 29 24.35 21.42 52.55
N ILE A 30 23.16 21.74 53.06
CA ILE A 30 22.94 22.05 54.48
C ILE A 30 21.58 21.48 54.92
N THR A 31 21.63 20.62 55.92
CA THR A 31 20.56 20.09 56.79
C THR A 31 20.19 21.10 57.88
N ASP A 32 18.93 21.25 58.27
CA ASP A 32 18.44 20.77 59.59
C ASP A 32 16.95 21.07 59.91
N THR A 33 16.38 20.08 60.59
CA THR A 33 15.23 19.96 61.52
C THR A 33 14.39 21.18 61.95
N THR A 34 13.05 21.02 62.04
CA THR A 34 12.30 20.78 63.30
C THR A 34 10.76 20.63 63.10
N ASN A 35 10.26 19.45 63.47
CA ASN A 35 8.99 19.06 64.13
C ASN A 35 7.84 20.08 64.34
N THR A 36 6.59 19.75 63.96
CA THR A 36 5.46 19.47 64.90
C THR A 36 4.09 19.26 64.23
N LYS A 37 3.38 18.23 64.75
CA LYS A 37 1.92 18.06 64.92
C LYS A 37 1.07 17.55 63.75
N ASP A 38 0.82 16.24 63.82
CA ASP A 38 -0.50 15.59 63.93
C ASP A 38 -1.70 16.32 63.33
N THR A 39 -2.18 15.80 62.19
CA THR A 39 -3.62 15.70 61.96
C THR A 39 -3.89 14.46 61.10
N SER A 40 -4.31 13.37 61.74
CA SER A 40 -4.82 12.18 61.09
C SER A 40 -6.23 12.46 60.58
N ILE A 41 -6.41 12.55 59.26
CA ILE A 41 -7.73 12.53 58.63
C ILE A 41 -7.86 11.22 57.86
N ASN A 42 -8.65 10.30 58.42
CA ASN A 42 -9.10 9.10 57.75
C ASN A 42 -10.16 9.48 56.71
N ILE A 43 -9.90 9.18 55.44
CA ILE A 43 -10.94 9.08 54.40
C ILE A 43 -10.84 7.68 53.79
N ILE A 44 -11.92 6.92 53.95
CA ILE A 44 -12.11 5.60 53.35
C ILE A 44 -12.89 5.77 52.04
N ASN A 45 -12.43 5.06 51.00
CA ASN A 45 -13.12 4.64 49.77
C ASN A 45 -13.39 5.65 48.64
N GLU A 46 -12.71 5.44 47.50
CA GLU A 46 -13.40 5.09 46.24
C GLU A 46 -12.42 4.41 45.28
N THR A 47 -12.47 3.08 45.23
CA THR A 47 -12.09 2.27 44.07
C THR A 47 -13.12 2.50 42.96
N ASP A 48 -12.78 3.29 41.95
CA ASP A 48 -13.20 3.12 40.54
C ASP A 48 -12.98 4.44 39.78
N LYS A 49 -11.98 4.46 38.88
CA LYS A 49 -11.95 5.19 37.59
C LYS A 49 -10.52 5.26 37.03
N ASP A 50 -10.12 4.21 36.32
CA ASP A 50 -9.50 4.44 35.00
C ASP A 50 -9.72 3.23 34.09
N LYS A 51 -11.00 2.86 33.88
CA LYS A 51 -11.40 2.08 32.72
C LYS A 51 -11.54 3.04 31.54
N GLY A 52 -10.62 2.95 30.58
CA GLY A 52 -10.91 3.27 29.19
C GLY A 52 -10.59 4.68 28.71
N LYS A 53 -9.33 5.13 28.83
CA LYS A 53 -8.77 6.01 27.78
C LYS A 53 -8.54 5.17 26.54
N GLY A 54 -9.54 5.14 25.65
CA GLY A 54 -9.44 4.49 24.34
C GLY A 54 -8.17 4.93 23.64
N LYS A 55 -7.29 3.97 23.31
CA LYS A 55 -6.18 4.20 22.38
C LYS A 55 -6.79 4.79 21.11
N THR A 56 -6.53 6.05 20.84
CA THR A 56 -6.77 6.63 19.51
C THR A 56 -5.72 6.04 18.58
N ASN A 57 -5.89 4.77 18.22
CA ASN A 57 -4.96 4.07 17.34
C ASN A 57 -5.08 4.72 15.97
N LYS A 58 -4.17 5.64 15.66
CA LYS A 58 -4.07 6.28 14.35
C LYS A 58 -3.92 5.16 13.31
N PRO A 59 -4.68 5.20 12.19
CA PRO A 59 -4.51 4.19 11.15
C PRO A 59 -3.05 4.13 10.71
N SER A 60 -2.56 2.90 10.57
CA SER A 60 -1.21 2.64 10.08
C SER A 60 -1.28 2.18 8.63
N LEU A 61 -0.53 2.83 7.74
CA LEU A 61 -0.67 2.71 6.29
C LEU A 61 0.65 2.32 5.62
N SER A 62 0.67 1.23 4.87
CA SER A 62 1.76 0.93 3.94
C SER A 62 1.32 1.34 2.53
N ILE A 63 2.05 2.26 1.88
CA ILE A 63 1.77 2.70 0.51
C ILE A 63 2.81 2.07 -0.43
N VAL A 64 2.38 1.13 -1.27
CA VAL A 64 3.20 0.42 -2.23
C VAL A 64 3.13 1.12 -3.59
N LEU A 65 4.31 1.47 -4.12
CA LEU A 65 4.51 2.14 -5.41
C LEU A 65 5.41 1.27 -6.30
N PRO A 66 4.89 0.55 -7.31
CA PRO A 66 5.76 -0.02 -8.34
C PRO A 66 6.35 1.11 -9.18
N ALA A 67 7.62 0.98 -9.55
CA ALA A 67 8.33 1.96 -10.37
C ALA A 67 9.15 1.26 -11.46
N PHE A 68 9.07 1.78 -12.68
CA PHE A 68 9.95 1.40 -13.78
C PHE A 68 10.18 2.63 -14.66
N ASN A 69 11.41 3.13 -14.68
CA ASN A 69 11.81 4.34 -15.40
C ASN A 69 10.95 5.58 -15.04
N GLU A 70 10.94 5.93 -13.76
CA GLU A 70 10.11 6.99 -13.17
C GLU A 70 10.92 8.20 -12.66
N GLU A 71 12.17 8.37 -13.12
CA GLU A 71 13.11 9.40 -12.64
C GLU A 71 12.50 10.82 -12.62
N LYS A 72 11.62 11.10 -13.59
CA LYS A 72 11.01 12.42 -13.80
C LYS A 72 9.88 12.74 -12.81
N ARG A 73 9.24 11.73 -12.22
CA ARG A 73 8.02 11.93 -11.42
C ARG A 73 8.10 11.38 -10.00
N ILE A 74 8.91 10.35 -9.74
CA ILE A 74 8.87 9.61 -8.48
C ILE A 74 9.14 10.50 -7.26
N LYS A 75 10.06 11.47 -7.38
CA LYS A 75 10.36 12.46 -6.33
C LYS A 75 9.14 13.32 -5.97
N TYR A 76 8.42 13.82 -6.97
CA TYR A 76 7.21 14.59 -6.75
C TYR A 76 6.12 13.73 -6.12
N THR A 77 5.94 12.50 -6.60
CA THR A 77 4.96 11.54 -6.07
C THR A 77 5.17 11.29 -4.58
N ILE A 78 6.40 10.94 -4.19
CA ILE A 78 6.74 10.68 -2.78
C ILE A 78 6.60 11.95 -1.94
N SER A 79 7.04 13.11 -2.44
CA SER A 79 6.89 14.37 -1.71
C SER A 79 5.42 14.71 -1.45
N LYS A 80 4.54 14.52 -2.42
CA LYS A 80 3.11 14.78 -2.29
C LYS A 80 2.46 13.85 -1.26
N LEU A 81 2.76 12.55 -1.34
CA LEU A 81 2.29 11.55 -0.38
C LEU A 81 2.78 11.85 1.04
N ARG A 82 4.07 12.15 1.22
CA ARG A 82 4.63 12.53 2.54
C ARG A 82 3.88 13.72 3.13
N SER A 83 3.69 14.78 2.36
CA SER A 83 2.97 15.98 2.82
C SER A 83 1.55 15.64 3.26
N PHE A 84 0.81 14.86 2.46
CA PHE A 84 -0.55 14.44 2.78
C PHE A 84 -0.61 13.54 4.02
N LEU A 85 0.23 12.50 4.09
CA LEU A 85 0.22 11.51 5.18
C LEU A 85 0.60 12.18 6.52
N LYS A 86 1.58 13.09 6.50
CA LYS A 86 1.95 13.91 7.67
C LYS A 86 0.82 14.85 8.09
N LEU A 87 0.21 15.58 7.15
CA LEU A 87 -0.90 16.48 7.42
C LEU A 87 -2.07 15.76 8.10
N LYS A 88 -2.39 14.54 7.62
CA LYS A 88 -3.45 13.70 8.18
C LYS A 88 -3.03 12.92 9.43
N LYS A 89 -1.78 13.06 9.87
CA LYS A 89 -1.20 12.44 11.07
C LYS A 89 -1.30 10.91 11.07
N PHE A 90 -1.20 10.28 9.90
CA PHE A 90 -1.13 8.82 9.79
C PHE A 90 0.21 8.30 10.31
N ASN A 91 0.21 7.09 10.86
CA ASN A 91 1.45 6.31 10.92
C ASN A 91 1.63 5.65 9.55
N TYR A 92 2.79 5.78 8.91
CA TYR A 92 2.92 5.32 7.53
C TYR A 92 4.32 4.86 7.14
N GLU A 93 4.38 4.01 6.12
CA GLU A 93 5.59 3.68 5.36
C GLU A 93 5.24 3.77 3.86
N ILE A 94 6.21 4.18 3.07
CA ILE A 94 6.14 4.16 1.61
C ILE A 94 7.13 3.09 1.15
N ILE A 95 6.66 2.14 0.36
CA ILE A 95 7.47 1.06 -0.20
C ILE A 95 7.51 1.26 -1.71
N VAL A 96 8.66 1.66 -2.22
CA VAL A 96 8.88 1.75 -3.67
C VAL A 96 9.53 0.46 -4.13
N VAL A 97 8.94 -0.20 -5.12
CA VAL A 97 9.50 -1.40 -5.74
C VAL A 97 9.95 -1.06 -7.15
N ASP A 98 11.26 -0.93 -7.33
CA ASP A 98 11.90 -0.71 -8.61
C ASP A 98 11.99 -2.02 -9.41
N ASP A 99 11.27 -2.08 -10.54
CA ASP A 99 11.19 -3.23 -11.45
C ASP A 99 12.34 -3.23 -12.48
N GLY A 100 13.56 -3.01 -11.99
CA GLY A 100 14.78 -3.00 -12.80
C GLY A 100 14.86 -1.79 -13.72
N SER A 101 14.71 -0.58 -13.18
CA SER A 101 14.84 0.66 -13.96
C SER A 101 16.23 0.79 -14.59
N THR A 102 16.25 1.35 -15.79
CA THR A 102 17.47 1.61 -16.57
C THR A 102 17.85 3.09 -16.62
N ASP A 103 16.99 3.95 -16.06
CA ASP A 103 17.20 5.40 -15.94
C ASP A 103 17.70 5.78 -14.55
N ASN A 104 17.64 7.07 -14.19
CA ASN A 104 18.14 7.57 -12.91
C ASN A 104 17.17 7.34 -11.71
N THR A 105 16.10 6.54 -11.86
CA THR A 105 15.06 6.34 -10.83
C THR A 105 15.63 5.95 -9.47
N ILE A 106 16.53 4.96 -9.43
CA ILE A 106 17.09 4.45 -8.18
C ILE A 106 17.90 5.53 -7.45
N ASN A 107 18.68 6.34 -8.18
CA ASN A 107 19.47 7.40 -7.56
C ASN A 107 18.57 8.50 -7.02
N VAL A 108 17.54 8.90 -7.77
CA VAL A 108 16.53 9.87 -7.31
C VAL A 108 15.84 9.38 -6.02
N LEU A 109 15.55 8.08 -5.91
CA LEU A 109 14.98 7.49 -4.70
C LEU A 109 15.95 7.51 -3.52
N LYS A 110 17.23 7.19 -3.74
CA LYS A 110 18.27 7.26 -2.72
C LYS A 110 18.45 8.68 -2.18
N ASP A 111 18.44 9.68 -3.06
CA ASP A 111 18.60 11.10 -2.69
C ASP A 111 17.48 11.63 -1.78
N ILE A 112 16.31 10.99 -1.80
CA ILE A 112 15.14 11.38 -0.99
C ILE A 112 14.82 10.35 0.10
N SER A 113 15.71 9.39 0.33
CA SER A 113 15.55 8.32 1.32
C SER A 113 15.42 8.89 2.73
N ASN A 114 14.55 8.29 3.52
CA ASN A 114 14.31 8.63 4.93
C ASN A 114 13.68 7.40 5.61
N SER A 115 13.51 7.40 6.93
CA SER A 115 12.98 6.26 7.69
C SER A 115 11.57 5.82 7.28
N ASP A 116 10.82 6.70 6.60
CA ASP A 116 9.48 6.44 6.09
C ASP A 116 9.47 5.81 4.69
N LEU A 117 10.62 5.70 4.01
CA LEU A 117 10.74 5.20 2.64
C LEU A 117 11.61 3.94 2.60
N ARG A 118 11.03 2.84 2.13
CA ARG A 118 11.74 1.59 1.85
C ARG A 118 11.82 1.41 0.34
N ILE A 119 13.01 1.09 -0.15
CA ILE A 119 13.26 0.87 -1.58
C ILE A 119 13.61 -0.60 -1.75
N ILE A 120 12.88 -1.31 -2.61
CA ILE A 120 13.14 -2.70 -2.97
C ILE A 120 13.41 -2.72 -4.47
N THR A 121 14.52 -3.31 -4.89
CA THR A 121 14.84 -3.49 -6.31
C THR A 121 14.69 -4.95 -6.67
N ILE A 122 14.01 -5.22 -7.77
CA ILE A 122 13.89 -6.56 -8.35
C ILE A 122 14.44 -6.58 -9.77
N THR A 123 14.87 -7.76 -10.24
CA THR A 123 15.12 -7.94 -11.67
C THR A 123 13.82 -7.72 -12.44
N ARG A 124 13.90 -7.01 -13.56
CA ARG A 124 12.73 -6.66 -14.38
C ARG A 124 11.86 -7.87 -14.67
N SER A 125 10.70 -7.89 -14.02
CA SER A 125 9.76 -9.02 -13.99
C SER A 125 8.33 -8.60 -14.32
N GLY A 126 8.02 -7.31 -14.31
CA GLY A 126 6.72 -6.76 -14.65
C GLY A 126 5.99 -6.19 -13.43
N LYS A 127 4.98 -5.35 -13.71
CA LYS A 127 4.20 -4.62 -12.69
C LYS A 127 3.62 -5.53 -11.61
N GLY A 128 3.05 -6.68 -11.97
CA GLY A 128 2.49 -7.63 -11.02
C GLY A 128 3.53 -8.19 -10.05
N ALA A 129 4.76 -8.44 -10.50
CA ALA A 129 5.86 -8.86 -9.63
C ALA A 129 6.28 -7.75 -8.67
N ALA A 130 6.38 -6.51 -9.16
CA ALA A 130 6.71 -5.35 -8.35
C ALA A 130 5.65 -5.09 -7.27
N VAL A 131 4.37 -5.10 -7.64
CA VAL A 131 3.25 -4.95 -6.71
C VAL A 131 3.24 -6.09 -5.70
N LYS A 132 3.31 -7.36 -6.14
CA LYS A 132 3.38 -8.52 -5.23
C LYS A 132 4.49 -8.38 -4.20
N THR A 133 5.69 -8.01 -4.64
CA THR A 133 6.85 -7.83 -3.76
C THR A 133 6.58 -6.77 -2.69
N GLY A 134 6.05 -5.62 -3.08
CA GLY A 134 5.76 -4.54 -2.14
C GLY A 134 4.61 -4.87 -1.19
N MET A 135 3.56 -5.51 -1.69
CA MET A 135 2.40 -5.92 -0.88
C MET A 135 2.80 -6.97 0.17
N LEU A 136 3.70 -7.90 -0.16
CA LEU A 136 4.23 -8.88 0.81
C LEU A 136 5.21 -8.25 1.80
N ALA A 137 5.95 -7.21 1.41
CA ALA A 137 6.90 -6.51 2.29
C ALA A 137 6.24 -5.52 3.27
N ALA A 138 4.95 -5.21 3.10
CA ALA A 138 4.22 -4.21 3.86
C ALA A 138 3.85 -4.66 5.28
N ASN A 139 4.03 -3.76 6.25
CA ASN A 139 3.96 -4.06 7.68
C ASN A 139 2.73 -3.52 8.40
N TYR A 140 2.00 -2.57 7.83
CA TYR A 140 0.92 -1.88 8.54
C TYR A 140 -0.48 -2.44 8.28
N GLU A 141 -1.44 -1.98 9.07
CA GLU A 141 -2.83 -2.48 9.12
C GLU A 141 -3.54 -2.39 7.76
N TYR A 142 -3.40 -1.25 7.08
CA TYR A 142 -3.95 -1.03 5.75
C TYR A 142 -2.82 -0.91 4.74
N ILE A 143 -2.89 -1.71 3.69
CA ILE A 143 -1.90 -1.71 2.62
C ILE A 143 -2.57 -1.19 1.35
N PHE A 144 -2.04 -0.09 0.82
CA PHE A 144 -2.44 0.48 -0.45
C PHE A 144 -1.43 0.11 -1.51
N PHE A 145 -1.92 -0.25 -2.69
CA PHE A 145 -1.15 -0.20 -3.92
C PHE A 145 -1.67 0.98 -4.74
N MET A 146 -0.76 1.84 -5.21
CA MET A 146 -1.09 2.91 -6.14
C MET A 146 -0.04 3.07 -7.24
N ASP A 147 -0.47 3.51 -8.43
CA ASP A 147 0.46 3.85 -9.51
C ASP A 147 1.34 5.06 -9.15
N SER A 148 2.62 4.99 -9.53
CA SER A 148 3.66 6.01 -9.30
C SER A 148 3.40 7.35 -9.99
N ASP A 149 2.43 7.41 -10.90
CA ASP A 149 2.11 8.59 -11.69
C ASP A 149 1.15 9.58 -10.99
N LEU A 150 0.60 9.23 -9.83
CA LEU A 150 -0.45 9.99 -9.14
C LEU A 150 -1.66 10.28 -10.05
N SER A 151 -2.04 9.31 -10.90
CA SER A 151 -3.28 9.41 -11.66
C SER A 151 -4.52 9.44 -10.76
N THR A 152 -4.44 8.82 -9.57
CA THR A 152 -5.44 8.95 -8.51
C THR A 152 -4.98 9.95 -7.46
N ASP A 153 -5.88 10.81 -6.98
CA ASP A 153 -5.56 11.76 -5.91
C ASP A 153 -5.38 11.06 -4.56
N GLU A 154 -4.35 11.43 -3.80
CA GLU A 154 -4.07 10.88 -2.47
C GLU A 154 -5.21 11.09 -1.46
N GLN A 155 -6.10 12.07 -1.69
CA GLN A 155 -7.30 12.28 -0.87
C GLN A 155 -8.24 11.05 -0.89
N GLU A 156 -8.21 10.24 -1.94
CA GLU A 156 -9.00 9.00 -2.03
C GLU A 156 -8.62 7.97 -0.95
N ILE A 157 -7.40 8.06 -0.38
CA ILE A 157 -6.99 7.24 0.77
C ILE A 157 -7.96 7.44 1.94
N LEU A 158 -8.44 8.66 2.19
CA LEU A 158 -9.37 8.94 3.31
C LEU A 158 -10.69 8.19 3.13
N LYS A 159 -11.19 8.14 1.90
CA LYS A 159 -12.44 7.45 1.56
C LYS A 159 -12.33 5.97 1.86
N PHE A 160 -11.22 5.35 1.46
CA PHE A 160 -10.98 3.91 1.66
C PHE A 160 -10.80 3.58 3.15
N ILE A 161 -10.07 4.42 3.88
CA ILE A 161 -9.92 4.26 5.33
C ILE A 161 -11.25 4.41 6.06
N ASN A 162 -12.10 5.35 5.65
CA ASN A 162 -13.42 5.50 6.25
C ASN A 162 -14.28 4.25 6.03
N ILE A 163 -14.24 3.66 4.82
CA ILE A 163 -14.95 2.42 4.52
C ILE A 163 -14.44 1.28 5.40
N PHE A 164 -13.13 1.03 5.46
CA PHE A 164 -12.58 -0.05 6.30
C PHE A 164 -12.91 0.09 7.79
N LYS A 165 -13.03 1.33 8.28
CA LYS A 165 -13.39 1.59 9.67
C LYS A 165 -14.85 1.26 9.96
N ASN A 166 -15.75 1.62 9.06
CA ASN A 166 -17.20 1.49 9.24
C ASN A 166 -17.74 0.12 8.78
N GLU A 167 -17.08 -0.52 7.82
CA GLU A 167 -17.49 -1.80 7.23
C GLU A 167 -16.44 -2.87 7.55
N LYS A 168 -16.62 -3.55 8.68
CA LYS A 168 -15.64 -4.53 9.20
C LYS A 168 -15.50 -5.77 8.34
N ASP A 169 -16.53 -6.12 7.59
CA ASP A 169 -16.54 -7.29 6.72
C ASP A 169 -15.91 -7.01 5.35
N VAL A 170 -15.64 -5.74 5.00
CA VAL A 170 -14.91 -5.37 3.78
C VAL A 170 -13.42 -5.52 4.01
N GLU A 171 -12.81 -6.37 3.17
CA GLU A 171 -11.40 -6.76 3.28
C GLU A 171 -10.53 -6.16 2.17
N ILE A 172 -11.14 -5.88 1.01
CA ILE A 172 -10.51 -5.28 -0.16
C ILE A 172 -11.38 -4.14 -0.67
N ILE A 173 -10.74 -3.02 -1.01
CA ILE A 173 -11.40 -1.91 -1.70
C ILE A 173 -10.65 -1.66 -3.00
N ILE A 174 -11.37 -1.64 -4.12
CA ILE A 174 -10.82 -1.29 -5.43
C ILE A 174 -11.37 0.06 -5.90
N GLY A 175 -10.49 0.90 -6.42
CA GLY A 175 -10.87 2.13 -7.09
C GLY A 175 -11.53 1.84 -8.44
N SER A 176 -12.43 2.72 -8.85
CA SER A 176 -13.08 2.64 -10.15
C SER A 176 -13.10 3.99 -10.84
N ARG A 177 -12.57 4.03 -12.06
CA ARG A 177 -12.59 5.23 -12.92
C ARG A 177 -13.96 5.46 -13.54
N TYR A 178 -14.83 4.44 -13.54
CA TYR A 178 -16.10 4.44 -14.27
C TYR A 178 -17.34 4.66 -13.40
N LEU A 179 -17.21 4.60 -12.07
CA LEU A 179 -18.28 4.88 -11.13
C LEU A 179 -18.49 6.37 -10.74
N PRO A 180 -17.52 7.29 -10.83
CA PRO A 180 -17.79 8.71 -10.58
C PRO A 180 -18.76 9.30 -11.60
N GLU A 181 -19.58 10.28 -11.17
CA GLU A 181 -20.58 10.97 -12.03
C GLU A 181 -19.98 11.69 -13.25
N LYS A 182 -18.68 11.98 -13.26
CA LYS A 182 -17.98 12.67 -14.36
C LYS A 182 -16.91 11.80 -15.00
N LEU A 183 -17.30 11.05 -16.03
CA LEU A 183 -16.35 10.42 -16.96
C LEU A 183 -15.66 11.51 -17.79
N THR A 184 -14.35 11.71 -17.61
CA THR A 184 -13.61 12.78 -18.31
C THR A 184 -12.84 12.30 -19.56
N VAL A 185 -13.12 11.10 -20.09
CA VAL A 185 -12.38 10.58 -21.25
C VAL A 185 -13.30 9.86 -22.24
N ILE A 186 -13.50 10.46 -23.41
CA ILE A 186 -14.08 9.81 -24.59
C ILE A 186 -13.02 8.86 -25.16
N GLN A 187 -13.25 7.55 -25.14
CA GLN A 187 -12.33 6.56 -25.71
C GLN A 187 -12.73 6.23 -27.17
N PRO A 188 -11.76 5.94 -28.06
CA PRO A 188 -12.03 5.54 -29.45
C PRO A 188 -12.91 4.28 -29.55
N PRO A 189 -13.79 4.16 -30.55
CA PRO A 189 -14.77 3.07 -30.65
C PRO A 189 -14.16 1.66 -30.72
N PHE A 190 -13.01 1.48 -31.37
CA PHE A 190 -12.31 0.19 -31.43
C PHE A 190 -11.76 -0.24 -30.05
N ARG A 191 -11.32 0.73 -29.24
CA ARG A 191 -10.85 0.51 -27.87
C ARG A 191 -11.99 0.04 -26.95
N ASN A 192 -13.21 0.51 -27.22
CA ASN A 192 -14.40 0.05 -26.49
C ASN A 192 -14.73 -1.41 -26.79
N MET A 193 -14.49 -1.91 -28.01
CA MET A 193 -14.80 -3.31 -28.35
C MET A 193 -13.86 -4.29 -27.63
N VAL A 194 -12.55 -4.04 -27.67
CA VAL A 194 -11.55 -4.88 -26.97
C VAL A 194 -11.81 -4.90 -25.46
N GLY A 195 -12.09 -3.72 -24.87
CA GLY A 195 -12.44 -3.62 -23.45
C GLY A 195 -13.72 -4.39 -23.09
N LYS A 196 -14.75 -4.33 -23.96
CA LYS A 196 -16.00 -5.10 -23.77
C LYS A 196 -15.76 -6.61 -23.85
N THR A 197 -14.99 -7.09 -24.82
CA THR A 197 -14.64 -8.51 -24.95
C THR A 197 -13.87 -9.01 -23.73
N PHE A 198 -12.88 -8.25 -23.26
CA PHE A 198 -12.14 -8.60 -22.05
C PHE A 198 -13.05 -8.63 -20.81
N SER A 199 -13.92 -7.63 -20.65
CA SER A 199 -14.87 -7.58 -19.54
C SER A 199 -15.85 -8.76 -19.56
N PHE A 200 -16.36 -9.11 -20.74
CA PHE A 200 -17.22 -10.28 -20.95
C PHE A 200 -16.50 -11.59 -20.58
N LEU A 201 -15.30 -11.83 -21.12
CA LEU A 201 -14.53 -13.04 -20.82
C LEU A 201 -14.18 -13.14 -19.33
N LYS A 202 -13.77 -12.03 -18.71
CA LYS A 202 -13.50 -11.95 -17.27
C LYS A 202 -14.74 -12.33 -16.46
N SER A 203 -15.91 -11.77 -16.79
CA SER A 203 -17.17 -12.06 -16.10
C SER A 203 -17.58 -13.53 -16.28
N GLN A 204 -17.56 -14.05 -17.50
CA GLN A 204 -17.99 -15.43 -17.78
C GLN A 204 -17.04 -16.49 -17.24
N LEU A 205 -15.73 -16.29 -17.37
CA LEU A 205 -14.73 -17.30 -17.00
C LEU A 205 -14.44 -17.28 -15.49
N LEU A 206 -14.38 -16.09 -14.89
CA LEU A 206 -13.92 -15.91 -13.51
C LEU A 206 -15.02 -15.48 -12.54
N GLY A 207 -16.22 -15.14 -13.03
CA GLY A 207 -17.33 -14.66 -12.20
C GLY A 207 -17.15 -13.23 -11.69
N LEU A 208 -16.16 -12.49 -12.18
CA LEU A 208 -15.80 -11.17 -11.63
C LEU A 208 -16.58 -10.04 -12.31
N ASN A 209 -17.56 -9.49 -11.58
CA ASN A 209 -18.48 -8.45 -12.08
C ASN A 209 -18.12 -7.04 -11.57
N TYR A 210 -16.84 -6.65 -11.65
CA TYR A 210 -16.38 -5.29 -11.33
C TYR A 210 -16.33 -4.40 -12.56
N CYS A 211 -16.74 -3.13 -12.43
CA CYS A 211 -16.69 -2.15 -13.51
C CYS A 211 -15.24 -1.81 -13.90
N ASP A 212 -14.34 -1.73 -12.93
CA ASP A 212 -12.93 -1.40 -13.13
C ASP A 212 -11.99 -2.28 -12.30
N SER A 213 -11.80 -3.53 -12.75
CA SER A 213 -10.88 -4.46 -12.09
C SER A 213 -9.41 -4.00 -12.13
N GLN A 214 -9.01 -3.19 -13.12
CA GLN A 214 -7.61 -2.86 -13.39
C GLN A 214 -7.25 -1.41 -13.02
N CYS A 215 -8.03 -0.77 -12.14
CA CYS A 215 -7.65 0.51 -11.58
C CYS A 215 -6.38 0.35 -10.72
N GLY A 216 -5.35 1.16 -11.00
CA GLY A 216 -4.10 1.17 -10.24
C GLY A 216 -4.20 1.85 -8.87
N PHE A 217 -5.35 1.73 -8.19
CA PHE A 217 -5.56 2.22 -6.82
C PHE A 217 -6.42 1.20 -6.07
N LYS A 218 -5.81 0.47 -5.14
CA LYS A 218 -6.46 -0.59 -4.36
C LYS A 218 -5.96 -0.57 -2.92
N ALA A 219 -6.80 -0.98 -1.99
CA ALA A 219 -6.41 -1.15 -0.61
C ALA A 219 -6.91 -2.47 -0.03
N PHE A 220 -6.15 -2.97 0.93
CA PHE A 220 -6.33 -4.28 1.54
C PHE A 220 -6.11 -4.15 3.05
N ARG A 221 -6.79 -4.98 3.84
CA ARG A 221 -6.28 -5.28 5.18
C ARG A 221 -5.00 -6.11 5.08
N LYS A 222 -4.11 -5.96 6.05
CA LYS A 222 -2.80 -6.63 6.08
C LYS A 222 -2.89 -8.14 5.86
N GLU A 223 -3.71 -8.83 6.65
CA GLU A 223 -3.82 -10.29 6.62
C GLU A 223 -4.32 -10.78 5.26
N THR A 224 -5.33 -10.11 4.71
CA THR A 224 -5.92 -10.37 3.39
C THR A 224 -4.89 -10.17 2.27
N ALA A 225 -4.11 -9.09 2.33
CA ALA A 225 -3.05 -8.83 1.37
C ALA A 225 -2.00 -9.95 1.39
N GLN A 226 -1.48 -10.30 2.57
CA GLN A 226 -0.46 -11.34 2.72
C GLN A 226 -0.95 -12.69 2.16
N LYS A 227 -2.20 -13.05 2.47
CA LYS A 227 -2.85 -14.26 2.01
C LYS A 227 -3.04 -14.31 0.48
N ILE A 228 -3.46 -13.20 -0.13
CA ILE A 228 -3.72 -13.17 -1.58
C ILE A 228 -2.41 -13.07 -2.35
N PHE A 229 -1.54 -12.14 -2.00
CA PHE A 229 -0.31 -11.87 -2.75
C PHE A 229 0.72 -12.99 -2.61
N SER A 230 0.65 -13.86 -1.60
CA SER A 230 1.47 -15.08 -1.56
C SER A 230 1.13 -16.05 -2.70
N LYS A 231 -0.12 -16.03 -3.16
CA LYS A 231 -0.65 -16.90 -4.22
C LYS A 231 -0.62 -16.26 -5.62
N VAL A 232 -0.44 -14.95 -5.74
CA VAL A 232 -0.34 -14.27 -7.05
C VAL A 232 0.83 -14.82 -7.86
N THR A 233 0.61 -15.15 -9.13
CA THR A 233 1.59 -15.75 -10.04
C THR A 233 1.78 -14.99 -11.35
N ILE A 234 0.84 -14.11 -11.69
CA ILE A 234 0.93 -13.26 -12.87
C ILE A 234 1.80 -12.05 -12.56
N ASN A 235 2.91 -11.93 -13.30
CA ASN A 235 3.82 -10.80 -13.14
C ASN A 235 3.45 -9.59 -14.02
N GLY A 236 2.57 -9.76 -15.01
CA GLY A 236 2.12 -8.71 -15.94
C GLY A 236 0.90 -7.93 -15.44
N PHE A 237 0.26 -7.17 -16.34
CA PHE A 237 -0.90 -6.30 -16.03
C PHE A 237 -2.20 -7.04 -15.65
N SER A 238 -2.27 -8.35 -15.88
CA SER A 238 -3.42 -9.17 -15.48
C SER A 238 -3.40 -9.60 -14.01
N PHE A 239 -2.36 -9.23 -13.23
CA PHE A 239 -2.28 -9.55 -11.80
C PHE A 239 -3.48 -9.02 -11.02
N ASP A 240 -4.03 -7.87 -11.40
CA ASP A 240 -5.22 -7.29 -10.76
C ASP A 240 -6.44 -8.23 -10.86
N VAL A 241 -6.57 -8.92 -11.99
CA VAL A 241 -7.65 -9.90 -12.20
C VAL A 241 -7.40 -11.16 -11.38
N GLU A 242 -6.15 -11.63 -11.32
CA GLU A 242 -5.78 -12.78 -10.49
C GLU A 242 -6.06 -12.51 -9.01
N VAL A 243 -5.68 -11.33 -8.49
CA VAL A 243 -5.95 -10.89 -7.12
C VAL A 243 -7.45 -10.95 -6.80
N LEU A 244 -8.29 -10.41 -7.69
CA LEU A 244 -9.73 -10.41 -7.52
C LEU A 244 -10.33 -11.81 -7.64
N TYR A 245 -9.78 -12.66 -8.49
CA TYR A 245 -10.21 -14.05 -8.61
C TYR A 245 -9.87 -14.87 -7.37
N ILE A 246 -8.67 -14.69 -6.81
CA ILE A 246 -8.30 -15.30 -5.53
C ILE A 246 -9.25 -14.83 -4.43
N ALA A 247 -9.61 -13.54 -4.40
CA ALA A 247 -10.57 -13.01 -3.44
C ALA A 247 -11.95 -13.66 -3.58
N GLU A 248 -12.47 -13.76 -4.81
CA GLU A 248 -13.76 -14.38 -5.13
C GLU A 248 -13.81 -15.85 -4.70
N LEU A 249 -12.78 -16.64 -5.05
CA LEU A 249 -12.70 -18.06 -4.70
C LEU A 249 -12.69 -18.29 -3.18
N ASN A 250 -12.06 -17.39 -2.43
CA ASN A 250 -11.96 -17.47 -0.98
C ASN A 250 -13.06 -16.66 -0.26
N LYS A 251 -14.11 -16.24 -0.98
CA LYS A 251 -15.27 -15.50 -0.44
C LYS A 251 -14.89 -14.24 0.33
N ILE A 252 -13.81 -13.58 -0.08
CA ILE A 252 -13.31 -12.35 0.52
C ILE A 252 -14.13 -11.20 -0.04
N LYS A 253 -14.75 -10.40 0.84
CA LYS A 253 -15.60 -9.29 0.43
C LYS A 253 -14.77 -8.15 -0.16
N VAL A 254 -15.03 -7.85 -1.43
CA VAL A 254 -14.45 -6.73 -2.17
C VAL A 254 -15.50 -5.64 -2.35
N LYS A 255 -15.12 -4.38 -2.14
CA LYS A 255 -15.95 -3.22 -2.45
C LYS A 255 -15.34 -2.38 -3.55
N GLU A 256 -16.11 -2.10 -4.59
CA GLU A 256 -15.71 -1.18 -5.66
C GLU A 256 -16.18 0.25 -5.32
N VAL A 257 -15.28 1.23 -5.48
CA VAL A 257 -15.51 2.61 -5.06
C VAL A 257 -15.03 3.55 -6.17
N GLY A 258 -15.90 4.46 -6.62
CA GLY A 258 -15.51 5.49 -7.59
C GLY A 258 -14.39 6.38 -7.05
N VAL A 259 -13.36 6.64 -7.86
CA VAL A 259 -12.23 7.51 -7.51
C VAL A 259 -12.01 8.58 -8.56
N GLU A 260 -11.61 9.78 -8.14
CA GLU A 260 -11.19 10.81 -9.07
C GLU A 260 -9.87 10.41 -9.75
N TRP A 261 -9.93 10.25 -11.07
CA TRP A 261 -8.80 9.87 -11.89
C TRP A 261 -8.48 10.98 -12.88
N ARG A 262 -7.23 11.45 -12.87
CA ARG A 262 -6.72 12.47 -13.78
C ARG A 262 -5.78 11.82 -14.79
N HIS A 263 -6.03 12.05 -16.07
CA HIS A 263 -5.15 11.56 -17.12
C HIS A 263 -3.79 12.26 -17.02
N LYS A 264 -2.72 11.48 -16.80
CA LYS A 264 -1.35 11.95 -17.02
C LYS A 264 -0.77 11.31 -18.29
N PRO A 265 -0.11 12.09 -19.15
CA PRO A 265 0.61 11.54 -20.31
C PRO A 265 1.70 10.55 -19.88
N GLY A 266 1.91 9.50 -20.68
CA GLY A 266 2.98 8.51 -20.48
C GLY A 266 2.52 7.12 -20.03
N GLY A 267 1.27 6.72 -20.30
CA GLY A 267 0.80 5.38 -19.97
C GLY A 267 1.62 4.28 -20.63
N HIS A 268 2.12 3.33 -19.84
CA HIS A 268 2.97 2.23 -20.30
C HIS A 268 2.21 1.04 -20.92
N VAL A 269 0.87 1.07 -20.89
CA VAL A 269 0.03 -0.01 -21.46
C VAL A 269 -0.18 0.24 -22.94
N ASN A 270 0.37 -0.64 -23.77
CA ASN A 270 0.14 -0.63 -25.21
C ASN A 270 -0.96 -1.65 -25.54
N ILE A 271 -2.18 -1.14 -25.70
CA ILE A 271 -3.40 -1.94 -25.80
C ILE A 271 -3.33 -3.01 -26.89
N MET A 272 -2.70 -2.76 -28.04
CA MET A 272 -2.65 -3.77 -29.10
C MET A 272 -1.66 -4.90 -28.81
N ILE A 273 -0.54 -4.60 -28.14
CA ILE A 273 0.49 -5.57 -27.80
C ILE A 273 0.07 -6.38 -26.56
N ASP A 274 -0.56 -5.71 -25.58
CA ASP A 274 -0.86 -6.30 -24.28
C ASP A 274 -2.17 -7.10 -24.26
N SER A 275 -3.09 -6.88 -25.22
CA SER A 275 -4.42 -7.52 -25.20
C SER A 275 -4.37 -9.05 -25.33
N VAL A 276 -3.52 -9.60 -26.19
CA VAL A 276 -3.43 -11.07 -26.39
C VAL A 276 -2.82 -11.76 -25.16
N PRO A 277 -1.66 -11.33 -24.63
CA PRO A 277 -1.14 -11.83 -23.36
C PRO A 277 -2.17 -11.75 -22.22
N MET A 278 -2.90 -10.64 -22.12
CA MET A 278 -3.91 -10.48 -21.08
C MET A 278 -5.05 -11.49 -21.18
N ILE A 279 -5.54 -11.80 -22.39
CA ILE A 279 -6.57 -12.84 -22.59
C ILE A 279 -6.02 -14.22 -22.21
N LEU A 280 -4.79 -14.56 -22.64
CA LEU A 280 -4.16 -15.83 -22.26
C LEU A 280 -3.97 -15.94 -20.75
N ASP A 281 -3.67 -14.83 -20.08
CA ASP A 281 -3.55 -14.79 -18.63
C ASP A 281 -4.90 -15.09 -17.94
N LEU A 282 -6.05 -14.69 -18.50
CA LEU A 282 -7.37 -15.09 -17.95
C LEU A 282 -7.52 -16.62 -17.91
N PHE A 283 -7.12 -17.31 -18.97
CA PHE A 283 -7.15 -18.78 -19.01
C PHE A 283 -6.15 -19.40 -18.02
N LYS A 284 -4.92 -18.87 -17.94
CA LYS A 284 -3.94 -19.33 -16.94
C LYS A 284 -4.46 -19.16 -15.51
N ILE A 285 -5.10 -18.03 -15.23
CA ILE A 285 -5.72 -17.74 -13.93
C ILE A 285 -6.81 -18.78 -13.65
N TYR A 286 -7.72 -19.00 -14.59
CA TYR A 286 -8.79 -19.98 -14.44
C TYR A 286 -8.27 -21.39 -14.16
N LEU A 287 -7.27 -21.86 -14.93
CA LEU A 287 -6.69 -23.19 -14.78
C LEU A 287 -5.98 -23.40 -13.42
N LYS A 288 -5.54 -22.32 -12.78
CA LYS A 288 -4.89 -22.36 -11.46
C LYS A 288 -5.87 -22.29 -10.28
N LYS A 289 -7.19 -22.35 -10.51
CA LYS A 289 -8.23 -22.29 -9.46
C LYS A 289 -7.92 -23.11 -8.21
N ASN A 290 -7.51 -24.38 -8.37
CA ASN A 290 -7.24 -25.28 -7.24
C ASN A 290 -6.03 -24.86 -6.39
N TYR A 291 -5.07 -24.14 -6.98
CA TYR A 291 -3.92 -23.58 -6.26
C TYR A 291 -4.31 -22.33 -5.44
N TYR A 292 -5.37 -21.62 -5.83
CA TYR A 292 -5.80 -20.39 -5.16
C TYR A 292 -6.71 -20.59 -3.96
N LEU A 293 -7.41 -21.72 -3.90
CA LEU A 293 -8.24 -22.07 -2.74
C LEU A 293 -7.34 -22.28 -1.52
N ASP A 294 -7.79 -21.83 -0.35
CA ASP A 294 -7.22 -22.33 0.90
C ASP A 294 -7.60 -23.80 1.05
N GLN A 295 -6.61 -24.63 1.38
CA GLN A 295 -6.88 -25.99 1.85
C GLN A 295 -7.30 -25.95 3.32
#